data_AF-A0A5N5SJS7-F1
#
_entry.id   AF-A0A5N5SJS7-F1
#
_cell.length_a   1.000
_cell.length_b   1.000
_cell.length_c   1.000
_cell.angle_alpha   90.00
_cell.angle_beta   90.00
_cell.angle_gamma   90.00
#
_symmetry.space_group_name_H-M   'P 1'
#
loop_
_entity.id
_entity.type
_entity.pdbx_description
1 polymer ?
#
loop_
_entity_poly.entity_id
_entity_poly.type
_entity_poly.pdbx_seq_one_letter_code
_entity_poly.pdbx_strand_id
1 'polypeptide(L)'
;MKLKTKGYNETVRELKQLMNNSDVLGYFEELVKMIEIQIPILASLNNPTLRPRHVLELEEAIGVSLPPTLKFEDIKALNLHLHKDTMVSVALKAEIQKSMEDKLEEITKELKTARVPLQEGYKEDLFYLGDLRSLEDLFMKADLTFHTLLNSQYALHIKEFSVKWKNTLILMKKTMDSLKDFEKSWKILEPLMSRKSTSEIFPMQAAMFDATNNFWKRTVIKFKNDTCLHNHLNDGQFFHELEIHYFELKKIRNCLEPLLAVRRNTFPRFYLLPDDQLLDILTQTQDSLYKEDYLATIFTGISSFQRNSDGDIVALVSPEEEVLTLNKSVLAHHGIEDWLSRMESGMKATIKRLILQECQKEDLKMDNEVPVQVINNI
;
A
#
# COMPACT_ATOMS: atom_id res chain seq x y z
N MET A 1 -37.15 -9.15 -37.49
CA MET A 1 -38.57 -9.52 -37.27
C MET A 1 -39.47 -8.32 -36.95
N LYS A 2 -39.18 -7.47 -35.94
CA LYS A 2 -39.99 -6.27 -35.60
C LYS A 2 -40.27 -5.30 -36.77
N LEU A 3 -39.35 -5.19 -37.73
CA LEU A 3 -39.53 -4.39 -38.96
C LEU A 3 -40.54 -5.00 -39.93
N LYS A 4 -40.61 -6.34 -40.01
CA LYS A 4 -41.56 -7.02 -40.91
C LYS A 4 -42.99 -6.93 -40.39
N THR A 5 -43.21 -7.00 -39.07
CA THR A 5 -44.55 -6.81 -38.48
C THR A 5 -45.07 -5.39 -38.60
N LYS A 6 -44.21 -4.37 -38.57
CA LYS A 6 -44.62 -3.00 -38.89
C LYS A 6 -45.13 -2.89 -40.34
N GLY A 7 -44.42 -3.50 -41.29
CA GLY A 7 -44.88 -3.60 -42.68
C GLY A 7 -46.18 -4.38 -42.83
N TYR A 8 -46.37 -5.48 -42.10
CA TYR A 8 -47.64 -6.22 -42.11
C TYR A 8 -48.81 -5.39 -41.56
N ASN A 9 -48.60 -4.61 -40.49
CA ASN A 9 -49.61 -3.69 -39.97
C ASN A 9 -49.95 -2.54 -40.92
N GLU A 10 -48.96 -2.02 -41.65
CA GLU A 10 -49.18 -1.02 -42.71
C GLU A 10 -50.03 -1.61 -43.83
N THR A 11 -49.74 -2.83 -44.29
CA THR A 11 -50.58 -3.52 -45.28
C THR A 11 -51.98 -3.84 -44.77
N VAL A 12 -52.17 -4.16 -43.49
CA VAL A 12 -53.51 -4.30 -42.87
C VAL A 12 -54.27 -2.99 -42.90
N ARG A 13 -53.58 -1.87 -42.62
CA ARG A 13 -54.18 -0.53 -42.60
C ARG A 13 -54.59 -0.08 -44.01
N GLU A 14 -53.80 -0.41 -45.02
CA GLU A 14 -54.12 -0.16 -46.43
C GLU A 14 -55.30 -1.04 -46.91
N LEU A 15 -55.32 -2.32 -46.53
CA LEU A 15 -56.41 -3.24 -46.86
C LEU A 15 -57.74 -2.85 -46.19
N LYS A 16 -57.70 -2.29 -44.97
CA LYS A 16 -58.88 -1.70 -44.29
C LYS A 16 -59.48 -0.51 -45.03
N GLN A 17 -58.66 0.26 -45.75
CA GLN A 17 -59.15 1.40 -46.54
C GLN A 17 -59.80 0.94 -47.86
N LEU A 18 -59.43 -0.24 -48.35
CA LEU A 18 -59.87 -0.77 -49.65
C LEU A 18 -61.04 -1.75 -49.56
N MET A 19 -61.22 -2.44 -48.42
CA MET A 19 -62.29 -3.43 -48.25
C MET A 19 -62.98 -3.25 -46.88
N ASN A 20 -64.23 -2.77 -46.88
CA ASN A 20 -65.07 -2.78 -45.68
C ASN A 20 -65.61 -4.20 -45.43
N ASN A 21 -65.18 -4.81 -44.33
CA ASN A 21 -65.71 -6.06 -43.73
C ASN A 21 -65.65 -7.33 -44.60
N SER A 22 -64.42 -7.79 -44.90
CA SER A 22 -64.18 -9.16 -45.37
C SER A 22 -63.75 -10.06 -44.20
N ASP A 23 -64.31 -11.28 -44.09
CA ASP A 23 -63.86 -12.30 -43.12
C ASP A 23 -62.35 -12.58 -43.25
N VAL A 24 -61.78 -12.39 -44.45
CA VAL A 24 -60.36 -12.54 -44.73
C VAL A 24 -59.51 -11.45 -44.05
N LEU A 25 -60.05 -10.22 -43.96
CA LEU A 25 -59.42 -9.12 -43.22
C LEU A 25 -59.42 -9.41 -41.71
N GLY A 26 -60.51 -9.95 -41.18
CA GLY A 26 -60.59 -10.42 -39.80
C GLY A 26 -59.57 -11.52 -39.49
N TYR A 27 -59.47 -12.53 -40.35
CA TYR A 27 -58.49 -13.61 -40.20
C TYR A 27 -57.04 -13.11 -40.30
N PHE A 28 -56.76 -12.19 -41.21
CA PHE A 28 -55.43 -11.61 -41.36
C PHE A 28 -55.05 -10.73 -40.16
N GLU A 29 -55.98 -9.97 -39.59
CA GLU A 29 -55.78 -9.22 -38.35
C GLU A 29 -55.48 -10.13 -37.15
N GLU A 30 -56.18 -11.26 -37.02
CA GLU A 30 -55.89 -12.26 -35.99
C GLU A 30 -54.50 -12.88 -36.17
N LEU A 31 -54.10 -13.18 -37.41
CA LEU A 31 -52.76 -13.68 -37.72
C LEU A 31 -51.67 -12.66 -37.36
N VAL A 32 -51.85 -11.39 -37.70
CA VAL A 32 -50.87 -10.34 -37.36
C VAL A 32 -50.77 -10.17 -35.84
N LYS A 33 -51.90 -10.16 -35.11
CA LYS A 33 -51.90 -10.13 -33.63
C LYS A 33 -51.21 -11.34 -33.01
N MET A 34 -51.43 -12.55 -33.55
CA MET A 34 -50.72 -13.75 -33.09
C MET A 34 -49.20 -13.63 -33.30
N ILE A 35 -48.76 -13.15 -34.47
CA ILE A 35 -47.34 -12.97 -34.78
C ILE A 35 -46.71 -11.91 -33.85
N GLU A 36 -47.43 -10.82 -33.55
CA GLU A 36 -46.95 -9.80 -32.60
C GLU A 36 -46.75 -10.34 -31.18
N ILE A 37 -47.61 -11.25 -30.71
CA ILE A 37 -47.46 -11.90 -29.41
C ILE A 37 -46.25 -12.87 -29.41
N GLN A 38 -45.97 -13.50 -30.55
CA GLN A 38 -44.87 -14.47 -30.70
C GLN A 38 -43.49 -13.82 -30.90
N ILE A 39 -43.41 -12.56 -31.35
CA ILE A 39 -42.13 -11.87 -31.55
C ILE A 39 -41.30 -11.71 -30.26
N PRO A 40 -41.87 -11.25 -29.13
CA PRO A 40 -41.15 -11.19 -27.86
C PRO A 40 -40.65 -12.56 -27.41
N ILE A 41 -41.44 -13.61 -27.61
CA ILE A 41 -41.10 -15.00 -27.25
C ILE A 41 -39.89 -15.48 -28.06
N LEU A 42 -39.92 -15.25 -29.37
CA LEU A 42 -38.80 -15.57 -30.26
C LEU A 42 -37.55 -14.75 -29.96
N ALA A 43 -37.71 -13.47 -29.60
CA ALA A 43 -36.58 -12.63 -29.21
C ALA A 43 -35.95 -13.12 -27.89
N SER A 44 -36.78 -13.54 -26.92
CA SER A 44 -36.33 -14.13 -25.66
C SER A 44 -35.61 -15.46 -25.88
N LEU A 45 -36.15 -16.35 -26.71
CA LEU A 45 -35.56 -17.67 -27.01
C LEU A 45 -34.28 -17.59 -27.84
N ASN A 46 -34.16 -16.58 -28.72
CA ASN A 46 -32.97 -16.36 -29.51
C ASN A 46 -31.94 -15.47 -28.79
N ASN A 47 -32.10 -15.25 -27.47
CA ASN A 47 -31.17 -14.44 -26.72
C ASN A 47 -29.84 -15.20 -26.55
N PRO A 48 -28.71 -14.68 -27.05
CA PRO A 48 -27.41 -15.36 -26.98
C PRO A 48 -26.86 -15.47 -25.56
N THR A 49 -27.51 -14.85 -24.57
CA THR A 49 -27.16 -14.93 -23.15
C THR A 49 -27.78 -16.13 -22.43
N LEU A 50 -28.67 -16.86 -23.10
CA LEU A 50 -29.26 -18.07 -22.54
C LEU A 50 -28.21 -19.17 -22.38
N ARG A 51 -28.20 -19.79 -21.19
CA ARG A 51 -27.35 -20.93 -20.84
C ARG A 51 -28.25 -22.12 -20.50
N PRO A 52 -27.73 -23.36 -20.44
CA PRO A 52 -28.53 -24.56 -20.18
C PRO A 52 -29.42 -24.45 -18.93
N ARG A 53 -28.94 -23.78 -17.86
CA ARG A 53 -29.73 -23.52 -16.64
C ARG A 53 -31.00 -22.71 -16.86
N HIS A 54 -30.99 -21.76 -17.80
CA HIS A 54 -32.17 -20.95 -18.13
C HIS A 54 -33.15 -21.74 -18.98
N VAL A 55 -32.65 -22.63 -19.83
CA VAL A 55 -33.48 -23.55 -20.62
C VAL A 55 -34.21 -24.53 -19.70
N LEU A 56 -33.53 -25.08 -18.70
CA LEU A 56 -34.14 -25.93 -17.67
C LEU A 56 -35.23 -25.19 -16.88
N GLU A 57 -34.98 -23.94 -16.44
CA GLU A 57 -35.98 -23.11 -15.75
C GLU A 57 -37.22 -22.83 -16.64
N LEU A 58 -37.03 -22.70 -17.96
CA LEU A 58 -38.11 -22.58 -18.92
C LEU A 58 -38.86 -23.90 -19.11
N GLU A 59 -38.15 -25.03 -19.25
CA GLU A 59 -38.74 -26.37 -19.40
C GLU A 59 -39.58 -26.76 -18.18
N GLU A 60 -39.11 -26.45 -16.97
CA GLU A 60 -39.88 -26.64 -15.72
C GLU A 60 -41.13 -25.77 -15.67
N ALA A 61 -41.04 -24.51 -16.11
CA ALA A 61 -42.17 -23.58 -16.11
C ALA A 61 -43.23 -23.90 -17.17
N ILE A 62 -42.81 -24.50 -18.29
CA ILE A 62 -43.68 -24.89 -19.42
C ILE A 62 -44.20 -26.32 -19.23
N GLY A 63 -43.52 -27.16 -18.45
CA GLY A 63 -43.86 -28.57 -18.25
C GLY A 63 -43.57 -29.47 -19.45
N VAL A 64 -42.84 -28.95 -20.45
CA VAL A 64 -42.48 -29.66 -21.69
C VAL A 64 -41.02 -29.39 -22.03
N SER A 65 -40.30 -30.43 -22.44
CA SER A 65 -38.90 -30.28 -22.89
C SER A 65 -38.84 -29.56 -24.23
N LEU A 66 -37.97 -28.55 -24.30
CA LEU A 66 -37.77 -27.71 -25.47
C LEU A 66 -36.72 -28.37 -26.39
N PRO A 67 -37.06 -28.65 -27.66
CA PRO A 67 -36.08 -29.16 -28.62
C PRO A 67 -34.98 -28.11 -28.90
N PRO A 68 -33.76 -28.54 -29.25
CA PRO A 68 -32.61 -27.65 -29.50
C PRO A 68 -32.80 -26.75 -30.74
N THR A 69 -33.81 -27.03 -31.57
CA THR A 69 -34.16 -26.22 -32.73
C THR A 69 -35.67 -26.06 -32.78
N LEU A 70 -36.15 -24.87 -32.44
CA LEU A 70 -37.57 -24.53 -32.41
C LEU A 70 -38.00 -23.92 -33.75
N LYS A 71 -38.99 -24.51 -34.40
CA LYS A 71 -39.68 -23.93 -35.56
C LYS A 71 -40.87 -23.09 -35.10
N PHE A 72 -41.37 -22.24 -35.99
CA PHE A 72 -42.50 -21.34 -35.69
C PHE A 72 -43.80 -22.11 -35.37
N GLU A 73 -43.96 -23.31 -35.95
CA GLU A 73 -45.09 -24.21 -35.70
C GLU A 73 -45.06 -24.79 -34.28
N ASP A 74 -43.86 -25.06 -33.74
CA ASP A 74 -43.68 -25.61 -32.41
C ASP A 74 -44.13 -24.64 -31.31
N ILE A 75 -44.08 -23.32 -31.58
CA ILE A 75 -44.53 -22.27 -30.65
C ILE A 75 -46.04 -22.35 -30.41
N LYS A 76 -46.81 -22.70 -31.45
CA LYS A 76 -48.25 -22.93 -31.35
C LYS A 76 -48.54 -24.28 -30.71
N ALA A 77 -47.82 -25.33 -31.10
CA ALA A 77 -48.01 -26.69 -30.57
C ALA A 77 -47.73 -26.80 -29.06
N LEU A 78 -46.74 -26.04 -28.57
CA LEU A 78 -46.31 -26.03 -27.17
C LEU A 78 -47.04 -24.98 -26.32
N ASN A 79 -48.04 -24.27 -26.85
CA ASN A 79 -48.77 -23.21 -26.17
C ASN A 79 -47.89 -22.14 -25.49
N LEU A 80 -46.71 -21.84 -26.07
CA LEU A 80 -45.73 -20.90 -25.49
C LEU A 80 -46.28 -19.47 -25.33
N HIS A 81 -47.35 -19.14 -26.04
CA HIS A 81 -48.05 -17.86 -25.94
C HIS A 81 -48.65 -17.60 -24.53
N LEU A 82 -49.01 -18.66 -23.79
CA LEU A 82 -49.54 -18.55 -22.42
C LEU A 82 -48.45 -18.24 -21.38
N HIS A 83 -47.20 -18.58 -21.70
CA HIS A 83 -46.03 -18.41 -20.85
C HIS A 83 -45.15 -17.22 -21.29
N LYS A 84 -45.70 -16.29 -22.09
CA LYS A 84 -44.95 -15.14 -22.61
C LYS A 84 -44.20 -14.37 -21.52
N ASP A 85 -44.86 -14.09 -20.40
CA ASP A 85 -44.30 -13.28 -19.33
C ASP A 85 -43.16 -13.99 -18.59
N THR A 86 -43.24 -15.32 -18.44
CA THR A 86 -42.15 -16.11 -17.86
C THR A 86 -40.96 -16.22 -18.83
N MET A 87 -41.20 -16.32 -20.13
CA MET A 87 -40.10 -16.35 -21.10
C MET A 87 -39.36 -15.02 -21.19
N VAL A 88 -40.08 -13.89 -21.13
CA VAL A 88 -39.47 -12.56 -21.08
C VAL A 88 -38.73 -12.36 -19.76
N SER A 89 -39.27 -12.80 -18.62
CA SER A 89 -38.61 -12.65 -17.32
C SER A 89 -37.32 -13.48 -17.23
N VAL A 90 -37.30 -14.71 -17.75
CA VAL A 90 -36.09 -15.55 -17.79
C VAL A 90 -35.04 -14.97 -18.73
N ALA A 91 -35.44 -14.42 -19.89
CA ALA A 91 -34.50 -13.74 -20.78
C ALA A 91 -33.86 -12.50 -20.12
N LEU A 92 -34.66 -11.69 -19.40
CA LEU A 92 -34.13 -10.56 -18.62
C LEU A 92 -33.19 -11.02 -17.49
N LYS A 93 -33.55 -12.11 -16.79
CA LYS A 93 -32.71 -12.73 -15.77
C LYS A 93 -31.36 -13.17 -16.36
N ALA A 94 -31.36 -13.78 -17.54
CA ALA A 94 -30.15 -14.21 -18.24
C ALA A 94 -29.24 -13.02 -18.61
N GLU A 95 -29.81 -11.92 -19.07
CA GLU A 95 -29.05 -10.69 -19.38
C GLU A 95 -28.39 -10.09 -18.13
N ILE A 96 -29.13 -9.99 -17.02
CA ILE A 96 -28.60 -9.50 -15.74
C ILE A 96 -27.47 -10.40 -15.25
N GLN A 97 -27.66 -11.72 -15.32
CA GLN A 97 -26.63 -12.68 -14.92
C GLN A 97 -25.38 -12.58 -15.76
N LYS A 98 -25.51 -12.43 -17.08
CA LYS A 98 -24.35 -12.25 -17.96
C LYS A 98 -23.60 -10.96 -17.63
N SER A 99 -24.30 -9.84 -17.43
CA SER A 99 -23.65 -8.59 -17.02
C SER A 99 -22.89 -8.72 -15.69
N MET A 100 -23.40 -9.53 -14.76
CA MET A 100 -22.70 -9.83 -13.49
C MET A 100 -21.47 -10.74 -13.70
N GLU A 101 -21.57 -11.74 -14.58
CA GLU A 101 -20.43 -12.58 -14.97
C GLU A 101 -19.34 -11.75 -15.65
N ASP A 102 -19.69 -10.85 -16.56
CA ASP A 102 -18.75 -9.98 -17.26
C ASP A 102 -18.02 -9.05 -16.28
N LYS A 103 -18.74 -8.44 -15.32
CA LYS A 103 -18.14 -7.60 -14.26
C LYS A 103 -17.19 -8.39 -13.35
N LEU A 104 -17.56 -9.63 -13.03
CA LEU A 104 -16.73 -10.53 -12.23
C LEU A 104 -15.46 -10.94 -12.99
N GLU A 105 -15.57 -11.24 -14.27
CA GLU A 105 -14.42 -11.58 -15.10
C GLU A 105 -13.47 -10.37 -15.28
N GLU A 106 -14.02 -9.18 -15.52
CA GLU A 106 -13.26 -7.93 -15.61
C GLU A 106 -12.44 -7.69 -14.34
N ILE A 107 -13.09 -7.69 -13.16
CA ILE A 107 -12.40 -7.36 -11.91
C ILE A 107 -11.37 -8.44 -11.53
N THR A 108 -11.66 -9.72 -11.78
CA THR A 108 -10.72 -10.80 -11.48
C THR A 108 -9.52 -10.78 -12.42
N LYS A 109 -9.72 -10.38 -13.67
CA LYS A 109 -8.63 -10.15 -14.61
C LYS A 109 -7.76 -8.96 -14.17
N GLU A 110 -8.38 -7.82 -13.83
CA GLU A 110 -7.66 -6.64 -13.33
C GLU A 110 -6.80 -6.98 -12.10
N LEU A 111 -7.36 -7.69 -11.12
CA LEU A 111 -6.64 -8.12 -9.90
C LEU A 111 -5.48 -9.08 -10.21
N LYS A 112 -5.61 -9.94 -11.22
CA LYS A 112 -4.53 -10.84 -11.65
C LYS A 112 -3.43 -10.11 -12.41
N THR A 113 -3.78 -9.09 -13.19
CA THR A 113 -2.82 -8.32 -14.00
C THR A 113 -2.17 -7.15 -13.25
N ALA A 114 -2.71 -6.81 -12.08
CA ALA A 114 -2.17 -5.77 -11.22
C ALA A 114 -0.73 -6.09 -10.82
N ARG A 115 0.09 -5.05 -10.64
CA ARG A 115 1.49 -5.17 -10.23
C ARG A 115 1.74 -4.32 -9.00
N VAL A 116 2.68 -4.75 -8.17
CA VAL A 116 3.23 -3.89 -7.11
C VAL A 116 4.20 -2.92 -7.77
N PRO A 117 3.95 -1.60 -7.72
CA PRO A 117 4.95 -0.63 -8.16
C PRO A 117 6.17 -0.71 -7.23
N LEU A 118 7.36 -0.80 -7.82
CA LEU A 118 8.63 -0.81 -7.09
C LEU A 118 9.42 0.44 -7.46
N GLN A 119 10.04 1.07 -6.48
CA GLN A 119 10.93 2.20 -6.64
C GLN A 119 12.36 1.79 -6.26
N GLU A 120 13.34 2.21 -7.04
CA GLU A 120 14.76 2.00 -6.71
C GLU A 120 15.15 2.82 -5.49
N GLY A 121 15.91 2.18 -4.60
CA GLY A 121 16.39 2.78 -3.37
C GLY A 121 17.69 3.55 -3.53
N TYR A 122 18.25 3.96 -2.40
CA TYR A 122 19.46 4.80 -2.35
C TYR A 122 20.77 4.03 -2.61
N LYS A 123 20.72 2.68 -2.63
CA LYS A 123 21.81 1.79 -3.06
C LYS A 123 21.32 0.92 -4.22
N GLU A 124 22.25 0.55 -5.09
CA GLU A 124 22.06 -0.54 -6.05
C GLU A 124 21.63 -1.81 -5.28
N ASP A 125 20.62 -2.53 -5.79
CA ASP A 125 19.96 -3.70 -5.20
C ASP A 125 18.97 -3.47 -4.02
N LEU A 126 18.70 -2.23 -3.60
CA LEU A 126 17.58 -1.93 -2.70
C LEU A 126 16.37 -1.46 -3.51
N PHE A 127 15.20 -2.05 -3.27
CA PHE A 127 13.94 -1.53 -3.80
C PHE A 127 12.93 -1.34 -2.67
N TYR A 128 12.07 -0.38 -2.91
CA TYR A 128 10.98 0.06 -2.05
C TYR A 128 9.65 -0.14 -2.76
N LEU A 129 8.57 -0.22 -1.99
CA LEU A 129 7.22 -0.10 -2.51
C LEU A 129 7.05 1.34 -3.04
N GLY A 130 6.62 1.45 -4.29
CA GLY A 130 6.33 2.72 -4.96
C GLY A 130 4.94 3.25 -4.59
N ASP A 131 4.34 4.06 -5.47
CA ASP A 131 3.01 4.62 -5.23
C ASP A 131 1.91 3.56 -5.32
N LEU A 132 1.38 3.16 -4.16
CA LEU A 132 0.34 2.14 -4.04
C LEU A 132 -1.09 2.66 -4.29
N ARG A 133 -1.29 3.97 -4.54
CA ARG A 133 -2.64 4.56 -4.70
C ARG A 133 -3.48 3.85 -5.76
N SER A 134 -2.90 3.59 -6.93
CA SER A 134 -3.60 2.89 -8.01
C SER A 134 -4.08 1.49 -7.62
N LEU A 135 -3.31 0.82 -6.74
CA LEU A 135 -3.62 -0.53 -6.25
C LEU A 135 -4.68 -0.48 -5.14
N GLU A 136 -4.64 0.54 -4.28
CA GLU A 136 -5.67 0.83 -3.28
C GLU A 136 -7.02 1.14 -3.95
N ASP A 137 -7.02 1.96 -5.00
CA ASP A 137 -8.21 2.29 -5.80
C ASP A 137 -8.80 1.03 -6.44
N LEU A 138 -7.95 0.16 -7.01
CA LEU A 138 -8.37 -1.13 -7.55
C LEU A 138 -8.99 -2.01 -6.46
N PHE A 139 -8.38 -2.06 -5.27
CA PHE A 139 -8.90 -2.80 -4.13
C PHE A 139 -10.24 -2.25 -3.62
N MET A 140 -10.48 -0.94 -3.72
CA MET A 140 -11.78 -0.32 -3.42
C MET A 140 -12.82 -0.66 -4.49
N LYS A 141 -12.48 -0.53 -5.79
CA LYS A 141 -13.33 -0.94 -6.92
C LYS A 141 -13.75 -2.41 -6.80
N ALA A 142 -12.80 -3.29 -6.46
CA ALA A 142 -13.06 -4.70 -6.26
C ALA A 142 -13.99 -4.95 -5.07
N ASP A 143 -13.82 -4.22 -3.97
CA ASP A 143 -14.65 -4.37 -2.77
C ASP A 143 -16.12 -4.06 -3.05
N LEU A 144 -16.36 -2.94 -3.73
CA LEU A 144 -17.69 -2.50 -4.15
C LEU A 144 -18.32 -3.49 -5.11
N THR A 145 -17.54 -3.95 -6.11
CA THR A 145 -18.02 -4.92 -7.10
C THR A 145 -18.45 -6.23 -6.44
N PHE A 146 -17.62 -6.81 -5.57
CA PHE A 146 -17.99 -8.03 -4.84
C PHE A 146 -19.16 -7.81 -3.89
N HIS A 147 -19.25 -6.65 -3.23
CA HIS A 147 -20.40 -6.32 -2.40
C HIS A 147 -21.71 -6.29 -3.21
N THR A 148 -21.72 -5.67 -4.39
CA THR A 148 -22.87 -5.64 -5.28
C THR A 148 -23.22 -7.04 -5.80
N LEU A 149 -22.22 -7.85 -6.17
CA LEU A 149 -22.45 -9.23 -6.66
C LEU A 149 -23.02 -10.12 -5.55
N LEU A 150 -22.52 -10.04 -4.33
CA LEU A 150 -22.97 -10.88 -3.21
C LEU A 150 -24.38 -10.56 -2.72
N ASN A 151 -24.81 -9.30 -2.83
CA ASN A 151 -26.14 -8.84 -2.42
C ASN A 151 -27.19 -8.95 -3.55
N SER A 152 -26.77 -9.31 -4.76
CA SER A 152 -27.71 -9.52 -5.87
C SER A 152 -28.45 -10.85 -5.73
N GLN A 153 -29.78 -10.80 -5.81
CA GLN A 153 -30.64 -11.98 -5.85
C GLN A 153 -30.44 -12.86 -7.09
N TYR A 154 -29.88 -12.31 -8.18
CA TYR A 154 -29.66 -13.02 -9.43
C TYR A 154 -28.29 -13.73 -9.51
N ALA A 155 -27.44 -13.53 -8.51
CA ALA A 155 -26.05 -13.98 -8.48
C ALA A 155 -25.84 -15.31 -7.74
N LEU A 156 -26.90 -16.07 -7.44
CA LEU A 156 -26.82 -17.33 -6.68
C LEU A 156 -25.77 -18.30 -7.25
N HIS A 157 -25.70 -18.45 -8.58
CA HIS A 157 -24.76 -19.35 -9.24
C HIS A 157 -23.29 -18.89 -9.21
N ILE A 158 -23.04 -17.59 -9.07
CA ILE A 158 -21.69 -17.02 -8.94
C ILE A 158 -21.34 -16.71 -7.47
N LYS A 159 -22.26 -16.93 -6.54
CA LYS A 159 -22.10 -16.51 -5.14
C LYS A 159 -20.92 -17.20 -4.47
N GLU A 160 -20.78 -18.51 -4.62
CA GLU A 160 -19.65 -19.26 -4.06
C GLU A 160 -18.31 -18.74 -4.60
N PHE A 161 -18.23 -18.49 -5.89
CA PHE A 161 -17.02 -17.95 -6.53
C PHE A 161 -16.72 -16.52 -6.05
N SER A 162 -17.75 -15.69 -5.93
CA SER A 162 -17.64 -14.31 -5.42
C SER A 162 -17.19 -14.29 -3.95
N VAL A 163 -17.66 -15.22 -3.12
CA VAL A 163 -17.22 -15.38 -1.73
C VAL A 163 -15.73 -15.76 -1.68
N LYS A 164 -15.29 -16.73 -2.50
CA LYS A 164 -13.88 -17.11 -2.58
C LYS A 164 -13.00 -15.92 -2.94
N TRP A 165 -13.37 -15.17 -3.97
CA TRP A 165 -12.64 -13.97 -4.38
C TRP A 165 -12.67 -12.85 -3.36
N LYS A 166 -13.79 -12.67 -2.65
CA LYS A 166 -13.88 -11.71 -1.54
C LYS A 166 -12.90 -12.07 -0.41
N ASN A 167 -12.83 -13.34 -0.04
CA ASN A 167 -11.87 -13.81 0.97
C ASN A 167 -10.41 -13.64 0.50
N THR A 168 -10.13 -13.93 -0.77
CA THR A 168 -8.82 -13.65 -1.37
C THR A 168 -8.50 -12.15 -1.32
N LEU A 169 -9.44 -11.27 -1.69
CA LEU A 169 -9.23 -9.82 -1.62
C LEU A 169 -8.94 -9.36 -0.18
N ILE A 170 -9.63 -9.92 0.82
CA ILE A 170 -9.37 -9.62 2.23
C ILE A 170 -7.94 -10.02 2.63
N LEU A 171 -7.50 -11.22 2.23
CA LEU A 171 -6.13 -11.67 2.50
C LEU A 171 -5.12 -10.76 1.79
N MET A 172 -5.34 -10.44 0.51
CA MET A 172 -4.46 -9.57 -0.26
C MET A 172 -4.30 -8.19 0.38
N LYS A 173 -5.41 -7.58 0.85
CA LYS A 173 -5.39 -6.31 1.59
C LYS A 173 -4.56 -6.40 2.88
N LYS A 174 -4.81 -7.43 3.70
CA LYS A 174 -4.07 -7.65 4.95
C LYS A 174 -2.57 -7.84 4.72
N THR A 175 -2.21 -8.64 3.72
CA THR A 175 -0.81 -8.84 3.32
C THR A 175 -0.19 -7.53 2.86
N MET A 176 -0.91 -6.72 2.08
CA MET A 176 -0.42 -5.44 1.59
C MET A 176 -0.18 -4.44 2.74
N ASP A 177 -1.10 -4.33 3.68
CA ASP A 177 -0.92 -3.42 4.83
C ASP A 177 0.24 -3.88 5.72
N SER A 178 0.37 -5.20 5.95
CA SER A 178 1.51 -5.76 6.70
C SER A 178 2.84 -5.52 5.99
N LEU A 179 2.86 -5.57 4.65
CA LEU A 179 4.05 -5.26 3.84
C LEU A 179 4.45 -3.78 3.96
N LYS A 180 3.49 -2.85 3.98
CA LYS A 180 3.76 -1.41 4.20
C LYS A 180 4.38 -1.18 5.57
N ASP A 181 3.81 -1.79 6.61
CA ASP A 181 4.31 -1.69 7.98
C ASP A 181 5.70 -2.29 8.15
N PHE A 182 5.92 -3.45 7.51
CA PHE A 182 7.22 -4.10 7.44
C PHE A 182 8.24 -3.18 6.77
N GLU A 183 7.94 -2.66 5.59
CA GLU A 183 8.86 -1.81 4.83
C GLU A 183 9.20 -0.54 5.62
N LYS A 184 8.22 0.10 6.25
CA LYS A 184 8.45 1.28 7.09
C LYS A 184 9.41 0.99 8.24
N SER A 185 9.24 -0.15 8.92
CA SER A 185 10.10 -0.55 10.02
C SER A 185 11.50 -0.95 9.54
N TRP A 186 11.57 -1.67 8.42
CA TRP A 186 12.82 -2.10 7.80
C TRP A 186 13.63 -0.93 7.26
N LYS A 187 13.01 0.09 6.64
CA LYS A 187 13.67 1.32 6.17
C LYS A 187 14.42 2.06 7.28
N ILE A 188 13.87 2.04 8.49
CA ILE A 188 14.51 2.67 9.65
C ILE A 188 15.69 1.81 10.13
N LEU A 189 15.53 0.49 10.16
CA LEU A 189 16.53 -0.43 10.72
C LEU A 189 17.65 -0.80 9.75
N GLU A 190 17.43 -0.76 8.43
CA GLU A 190 18.44 -1.11 7.42
C GLU A 190 19.72 -0.27 7.49
N PRO A 191 19.67 1.07 7.52
CA PRO A 191 20.89 1.87 7.63
C PRO A 191 21.59 1.68 8.98
N LEU A 192 20.87 1.26 10.01
CA LEU A 192 21.35 1.09 11.38
C LEU A 192 22.06 -0.25 11.58
N MET A 193 21.43 -1.32 11.13
CA MET A 193 21.89 -2.70 11.36
C MET A 193 22.89 -3.18 10.30
N SER A 194 22.90 -2.59 9.10
CA SER A 194 23.84 -2.98 8.02
C SER A 194 25.28 -2.51 8.24
N ARG A 195 25.58 -1.89 9.39
CA ARG A 195 26.92 -1.39 9.73
C ARG A 195 27.72 -2.46 10.46
N LYS A 196 28.99 -2.63 10.07
CA LYS A 196 29.90 -3.61 10.66
C LYS A 196 30.01 -3.49 12.18
N SER A 197 30.07 -2.27 12.69
CA SER A 197 30.19 -2.02 14.11
C SER A 197 28.91 -2.31 14.90
N THR A 198 27.73 -2.09 14.33
CA THR A 198 26.48 -2.55 14.94
C THR A 198 26.47 -4.06 15.09
N SER A 199 27.03 -4.81 14.12
CA SER A 199 27.18 -6.26 14.21
C SER A 199 28.13 -6.72 15.32
N GLU A 200 29.14 -5.92 15.67
CA GLU A 200 30.04 -6.21 16.79
C GLU A 200 29.36 -5.99 18.15
N ILE A 201 28.56 -4.93 18.27
CA ILE A 201 27.85 -4.58 19.51
C ILE A 201 26.62 -5.47 19.72
N PHE A 202 25.90 -5.79 18.64
CA PHE A 202 24.63 -6.52 18.65
C PHE A 202 24.66 -7.72 17.68
N PRO A 203 25.51 -8.74 17.92
CA PRO A 203 25.70 -9.84 16.97
C PRO A 203 24.43 -10.67 16.74
N MET A 204 23.63 -10.89 17.80
CA MET A 204 22.38 -11.65 17.70
C MET A 204 21.33 -10.89 16.88
N GLN A 205 21.17 -9.59 17.13
CA GLN A 205 20.20 -8.74 16.44
C GLN A 205 20.62 -8.48 14.99
N ALA A 206 21.92 -8.37 14.72
CA ALA A 206 22.45 -8.27 13.36
C ALA A 206 22.14 -9.54 12.56
N ALA A 207 22.37 -10.73 13.13
CA ALA A 207 22.02 -11.99 12.47
C ALA A 207 20.50 -12.12 12.19
N MET A 208 19.65 -11.69 13.13
CA MET A 208 18.19 -11.64 12.92
C MET A 208 17.81 -10.65 11.80
N PHE A 209 18.46 -9.48 11.79
CA PHE A 209 18.24 -8.48 10.75
C PHE A 209 18.67 -8.99 9.37
N ASP A 210 19.80 -9.69 9.27
CA ASP A 210 20.29 -10.25 8.01
C ASP A 210 19.33 -11.29 7.43
N ALA A 211 18.76 -12.16 8.27
CA ALA A 211 17.71 -13.10 7.86
C ALA A 211 16.49 -12.35 7.29
N THR A 212 16.03 -11.31 7.99
CA THR A 212 14.91 -10.47 7.55
C THR A 212 15.22 -9.68 6.28
N ASN A 213 16.44 -9.16 6.15
CA ASN A 213 16.91 -8.43 4.98
C ASN A 213 16.96 -9.33 3.74
N ASN A 214 17.45 -10.55 3.90
CA ASN A 214 17.43 -11.55 2.83
C ASN A 214 16.01 -11.98 2.44
N PHE A 215 15.09 -12.07 3.40
CA PHE A 215 13.67 -12.24 3.09
C PHE A 215 13.13 -11.08 2.25
N TRP A 216 13.36 -9.83 2.66
CA TRP A 216 12.90 -8.66 1.92
C TRP A 216 13.44 -8.60 0.49
N LYS A 217 14.76 -8.80 0.31
CA LYS A 217 15.40 -8.84 -1.03
C LYS A 217 14.78 -9.91 -1.93
N ARG A 218 14.55 -11.12 -1.40
CA ARG A 218 13.89 -12.20 -2.15
C ARG A 218 12.45 -11.82 -2.53
N THR A 219 11.70 -11.22 -1.63
CA THR A 219 10.32 -10.77 -1.85
C THR A 219 10.24 -9.71 -2.95
N VAL A 220 11.12 -8.71 -2.90
CA VAL A 220 11.23 -7.67 -3.93
C VAL A 220 11.57 -8.26 -5.30
N ILE A 221 12.52 -9.18 -5.37
CA ILE A 221 12.88 -9.85 -6.64
C ILE A 221 11.69 -10.64 -7.19
N LYS A 222 10.92 -11.32 -6.32
CA LYS A 222 9.68 -12.00 -6.72
C LYS A 222 8.68 -11.01 -7.32
N PHE A 223 8.43 -9.87 -6.66
CA PHE A 223 7.53 -8.83 -7.19
C PHE A 223 8.02 -8.17 -8.49
N LYS A 224 9.34 -8.13 -8.71
CA LYS A 224 9.93 -7.63 -9.96
C LYS A 224 9.73 -8.61 -11.12
N ASN A 225 9.87 -9.91 -10.85
CA ASN A 225 9.86 -10.96 -11.87
C ASN A 225 8.45 -11.45 -12.21
N ASP A 226 7.56 -11.52 -11.23
CA ASP A 226 6.19 -11.98 -11.43
C ASP A 226 5.24 -10.78 -11.54
N THR A 227 4.44 -10.79 -12.60
CA THR A 227 3.47 -9.75 -12.88
C THR A 227 2.13 -9.97 -12.20
N CYS A 228 1.92 -11.12 -11.54
CA CYS A 228 0.65 -11.51 -10.95
C CYS A 228 0.60 -11.23 -9.45
N LEU A 229 0.12 -10.04 -9.07
CA LEU A 229 -0.11 -9.64 -7.67
C LEU A 229 -0.88 -10.70 -6.85
N HIS A 230 -1.88 -11.30 -7.48
CA HIS A 230 -2.74 -12.31 -6.87
C HIS A 230 -1.96 -13.51 -6.30
N ASN A 231 -0.93 -14.00 -6.99
CA ASN A 231 -0.23 -15.23 -6.59
C ASN A 231 0.58 -15.02 -5.31
N HIS A 232 1.11 -13.82 -5.11
CA HIS A 232 1.94 -13.54 -3.93
C HIS A 232 1.13 -13.07 -2.74
N LEU A 233 0.15 -12.17 -2.97
CA LEU A 233 -0.61 -11.59 -1.86
C LEU A 233 -1.68 -12.54 -1.31
N ASN A 234 -2.12 -13.54 -2.08
CA ASN A 234 -3.06 -14.57 -1.64
C ASN A 234 -2.36 -15.81 -1.03
N ASP A 235 -1.03 -15.84 -0.97
CA ASP A 235 -0.31 -16.93 -0.35
C ASP A 235 -0.28 -16.76 1.18
N GLY A 236 -1.05 -17.62 1.87
CA GLY A 236 -1.10 -17.62 3.33
C GLY A 236 0.23 -17.97 4.00
N GLN A 237 1.10 -18.74 3.33
CA GLN A 237 2.44 -19.03 3.85
C GLN A 237 3.31 -17.78 3.80
N PHE A 238 3.28 -17.07 2.68
CA PHE A 238 3.98 -15.80 2.54
C PHE A 238 3.51 -14.77 3.58
N PHE A 239 2.20 -14.65 3.80
CA PHE A 239 1.65 -13.78 4.85
C PHE A 239 2.22 -14.14 6.23
N HIS A 240 2.25 -15.43 6.58
CA HIS A 240 2.80 -15.88 7.85
C HIS A 240 4.30 -15.61 7.99
N GLU A 241 5.10 -15.89 6.95
CA GLU A 241 6.54 -15.57 6.92
C GLU A 241 6.78 -14.07 7.11
N LEU A 242 5.97 -13.23 6.45
CA LEU A 242 6.01 -11.78 6.60
C LEU A 242 5.73 -11.35 8.05
N GLU A 243 4.70 -11.92 8.69
CA GLU A 243 4.38 -11.62 10.09
C GLU A 243 5.53 -12.02 11.04
N ILE A 244 6.17 -13.17 10.81
CA ILE A 244 7.32 -13.62 11.59
C ILE A 244 8.46 -12.61 11.48
N HIS A 245 8.87 -12.25 10.26
CA HIS A 245 9.96 -11.30 10.05
C HIS A 245 9.61 -9.89 10.53
N TYR A 246 8.35 -9.47 10.41
CA TYR A 246 7.90 -8.21 10.98
C TYR A 246 8.00 -8.20 12.52
N PHE A 247 7.68 -9.32 13.16
CA PHE A 247 7.86 -9.47 14.60
C PHE A 247 9.34 -9.48 15.01
N GLU A 248 10.23 -10.05 14.19
CA GLU A 248 11.68 -9.96 14.39
C GLU A 248 12.18 -8.50 14.33
N LEU A 249 11.72 -7.71 13.36
CA LEU A 249 12.04 -6.28 13.29
C LEU A 249 11.58 -5.52 14.54
N LYS A 250 10.37 -5.81 15.04
CA LYS A 250 9.87 -5.23 16.29
C LYS A 250 10.73 -5.63 17.49
N LYS A 251 11.17 -6.89 17.57
CA LYS A 251 12.08 -7.34 18.62
C LYS A 251 13.42 -6.61 18.58
N ILE A 252 13.99 -6.44 17.39
CA ILE A 252 15.24 -5.70 17.20
C ILE A 252 15.06 -4.26 17.70
N ARG A 253 13.99 -3.58 17.26
CA ARG A 253 13.66 -2.23 17.71
C ARG A 253 13.49 -2.12 19.23
N ASN A 254 12.69 -3.00 19.82
CA ASN A 254 12.45 -3.00 21.26
C ASN A 254 13.72 -3.31 22.08
N CYS A 255 14.70 -3.99 21.49
CA CYS A 255 16.00 -4.21 22.13
C CYS A 255 16.89 -2.96 22.08
N LEU A 256 16.75 -2.13 21.04
CA LEU A 256 17.53 -0.90 20.87
C LEU A 256 16.98 0.23 21.76
N GLU A 257 15.67 0.34 21.92
CA GLU A 257 15.01 1.45 22.65
C GLU A 257 15.53 1.64 24.10
N PRO A 258 15.60 0.61 24.97
CA PRO A 258 16.13 0.77 26.33
C PRO A 258 17.60 1.18 26.35
N LEU A 259 18.39 0.69 25.39
CA LEU A 259 19.80 1.03 25.31
C LEU A 259 19.99 2.50 24.94
N LEU A 260 19.26 2.98 23.92
CA LEU A 260 19.25 4.39 23.55
C LEU A 260 18.78 5.27 24.73
N ALA A 261 17.78 4.81 25.49
CA ALA A 261 17.29 5.51 26.68
C ALA A 261 18.35 5.61 27.79
N VAL A 262 19.09 4.54 28.07
CA VAL A 262 20.20 4.57 29.05
C VAL A 262 21.28 5.57 28.62
N ARG A 263 21.63 5.58 27.33
CA ARG A 263 22.63 6.52 26.79
C ARG A 263 22.14 7.97 26.87
N ARG A 264 20.88 8.24 26.52
CA ARG A 264 20.24 9.56 26.68
C ARG A 264 20.17 10.03 28.13
N ASN A 265 19.93 9.13 29.07
CA ASN A 265 19.94 9.47 30.50
C ASN A 265 21.36 9.76 31.02
N THR A 266 22.38 9.12 30.44
CA THR A 266 23.78 9.35 30.79
C THR A 266 24.26 10.71 30.27
N PHE A 267 23.84 11.11 29.07
CA PHE A 267 24.12 12.42 28.50
C PHE A 267 22.86 13.06 27.87
N PRO A 268 22.15 13.93 28.62
CA PRO A 268 20.85 14.47 28.22
C PRO A 268 20.81 15.23 26.89
N ARG A 269 21.94 15.74 26.37
CA ARG A 269 21.95 16.40 25.06
C ARG A 269 21.68 15.44 23.90
N PHE A 270 21.83 14.13 24.09
CA PHE A 270 21.42 13.12 23.10
C PHE A 270 19.91 13.05 22.85
N TYR A 271 19.07 13.72 23.65
CA TYR A 271 17.65 13.91 23.30
C TYR A 271 17.45 14.82 22.08
N LEU A 272 18.46 15.63 21.71
CA LEU A 272 18.44 16.49 20.52
C LEU A 272 18.71 15.71 19.22
N LEU A 273 19.21 14.48 19.33
CA LEU A 273 19.53 13.64 18.20
C LEU A 273 18.41 12.62 17.93
N PRO A 274 18.02 12.42 16.66
CA PRO A 274 17.15 11.33 16.27
C PRO A 274 17.84 9.96 16.52
N ASP A 275 17.04 8.91 16.64
CA ASP A 275 17.51 7.57 17.04
C ASP A 275 18.59 7.00 16.11
N ASP A 276 18.50 7.32 14.82
CA ASP A 276 19.48 6.92 13.83
C ASP A 276 20.84 7.58 14.06
N GLN A 277 20.87 8.90 14.25
CA GLN A 277 22.10 9.62 14.55
C GLN A 277 22.70 9.22 15.90
N LEU A 278 21.86 8.95 16.90
CA LEU A 278 22.35 8.48 18.19
C LEU A 278 23.00 7.09 18.07
N LEU A 279 22.40 6.18 17.30
CA LEU A 279 23.02 4.87 17.06
C LEU A 279 24.32 4.98 16.26
N ASP A 280 24.42 5.95 15.34
CA ASP A 280 25.67 6.25 14.62
C ASP A 280 26.81 6.61 15.57
N ILE A 281 26.53 7.48 16.54
CA ILE A 281 27.47 7.88 17.58
C ILE A 281 27.88 6.68 18.45
N LEU A 282 26.95 5.76 18.73
CA LEU A 282 27.21 4.58 19.56
C LEU A 282 27.99 3.47 18.84
N THR A 283 27.89 3.42 17.52
CA THR A 283 28.46 2.34 16.72
C THR A 283 29.82 2.71 16.15
N GLN A 284 30.22 3.97 16.14
CA GLN A 284 31.55 4.32 15.64
C GLN A 284 32.56 4.50 16.77
N THR A 285 33.81 4.10 16.52
CA THR A 285 34.97 4.40 17.36
C THR A 285 35.19 5.92 17.43
N GLN A 286 35.98 6.39 18.40
CA GLN A 286 36.25 7.79 18.83
C GLN A 286 36.46 8.87 17.73
N ASP A 287 36.52 8.48 16.47
CA ASP A 287 36.71 9.28 15.26
C ASP A 287 35.40 9.66 14.53
N SER A 288 34.22 9.41 15.11
CA SER A 288 32.92 9.67 14.45
C SER A 288 32.33 11.03 14.66
N LEU A 289 32.62 11.65 15.80
CA LEU A 289 32.14 12.99 16.14
C LEU A 289 32.81 14.09 15.31
N TYR A 290 33.76 13.75 14.42
CA TYR A 290 34.28 14.70 13.43
C TYR A 290 33.27 15.08 12.35
N LYS A 291 32.13 14.38 12.25
CA LYS A 291 31.00 14.91 11.49
C LYS A 291 30.45 16.10 12.27
N GLU A 292 30.94 17.28 11.91
CA GLU A 292 30.57 18.60 12.47
C GLU A 292 29.04 18.73 12.69
N ASP A 293 28.25 18.08 11.84
CA ASP A 293 26.79 17.98 11.91
C ASP A 293 26.27 17.52 13.29
N TYR A 294 26.89 16.51 13.93
CA TYR A 294 26.39 15.99 15.21
C TYR A 294 26.71 16.93 16.36
N LEU A 295 27.94 17.47 16.41
CA LEU A 295 28.39 18.39 17.45
C LEU A 295 27.57 19.68 17.44
N ALA A 296 27.35 20.26 16.26
CA ALA A 296 26.54 21.45 16.10
C ALA A 296 25.08 21.23 16.56
N THR A 297 24.56 20.00 16.38
CA THR A 297 23.20 19.64 16.81
C THR A 297 23.08 19.53 18.33
N ILE A 298 24.08 18.97 19.02
CA ILE A 298 24.07 18.81 20.49
C ILE A 298 24.61 20.05 21.24
N PHE A 299 25.40 20.89 20.56
CA PHE A 299 25.96 22.14 21.07
C PHE A 299 25.75 23.28 20.07
N THR A 300 24.78 24.14 20.35
CA THR A 300 24.39 25.28 19.49
C THR A 300 25.46 26.37 19.33
N GLY A 301 26.62 26.25 19.96
CA GLY A 301 27.73 27.23 19.90
C GLY A 301 29.09 26.58 19.69
N ILE A 302 29.15 25.30 19.33
CA ILE A 302 30.39 24.60 19.01
C ILE A 302 30.22 23.97 17.63
N SER A 303 31.09 24.36 16.69
CA SER A 303 31.17 23.75 15.36
C SER A 303 32.16 22.59 15.36
N SER A 304 33.32 22.77 15.97
CA SER A 304 34.40 21.77 16.01
C SER A 304 35.29 21.93 17.24
N PHE A 305 36.28 21.05 17.40
CA PHE A 305 37.27 21.10 18.47
C PHE A 305 38.68 20.84 17.94
N GLN A 306 39.69 21.38 18.62
CA GLN A 306 41.10 21.17 18.31
C GLN A 306 41.72 20.19 19.30
N ARG A 307 42.60 19.31 18.81
CA ARG A 307 43.32 18.33 19.63
C ARG A 307 44.81 18.58 19.63
N ASN A 308 45.47 18.19 20.73
CA ASN A 308 46.93 18.13 20.78
C ASN A 308 47.46 16.84 20.11
N SER A 309 48.79 16.70 20.07
CA SER A 309 49.48 15.52 19.56
C SER A 309 49.19 14.22 20.32
N ASP A 310 48.69 14.32 21.56
CA ASP A 310 48.30 13.18 22.39
C ASP A 310 46.83 12.75 22.16
N GLY A 311 46.06 13.52 21.39
CA GLY A 311 44.65 13.25 21.10
C GLY A 311 43.65 13.89 22.07
N ASP A 312 44.12 14.71 23.01
CA ASP A 312 43.27 15.44 23.96
C ASP A 312 42.68 16.69 23.34
N ILE A 313 41.44 17.01 23.71
CA ILE A 313 40.76 18.23 23.27
C ILE A 313 41.32 19.42 24.05
N VAL A 314 41.86 20.41 23.35
CA VAL A 314 42.52 21.60 23.93
C VAL A 314 41.78 22.90 23.64
N ALA A 315 41.01 22.97 22.57
CA ALA A 315 40.21 24.15 22.25
C ALA A 315 38.89 23.78 21.59
N LEU A 316 37.90 24.65 21.74
CA LEU A 316 36.59 24.56 21.08
C LEU A 316 36.47 25.70 20.07
N VAL A 317 35.86 25.41 18.92
CA VAL A 317 35.67 26.38 17.85
C VAL A 317 34.18 26.64 17.67
N SER A 318 33.77 27.91 17.59
CA SER A 318 32.38 28.30 17.32
C SER A 318 32.07 28.25 15.81
N PRO A 319 30.78 28.31 15.42
CA PRO A 319 30.39 28.49 14.02
C PRO A 319 30.95 29.77 13.37
N GLU A 320 31.23 30.80 14.17
CA GLU A 320 31.83 32.09 13.78
C GLU A 320 33.37 32.08 13.82
N GLU A 321 33.98 30.90 13.88
CA GLU A 321 35.43 30.69 13.97
C GLU A 321 36.08 31.25 15.26
N GLU A 322 35.31 31.52 16.32
CA GLU A 322 35.88 31.90 17.62
C GLU A 322 36.53 30.67 18.28
N VAL A 323 37.74 30.84 18.80
CA VAL A 323 38.49 29.75 19.44
C VAL A 323 38.53 29.96 20.96
N LEU A 324 37.91 29.05 21.71
CA LEU A 324 37.97 28.98 23.16
C LEU A 324 39.02 27.95 23.59
N THR A 325 40.20 28.40 24.01
CA THR A 325 41.23 27.52 24.59
C THR A 325 40.82 27.07 25.99
N LEU A 326 40.71 25.76 26.20
CA LEU A 326 40.29 25.17 27.46
C LEU A 326 41.41 25.29 28.51
N ASN A 327 41.04 25.61 29.75
CA ASN A 327 42.00 25.70 30.86
C ASN A 327 42.63 24.33 31.23
N LYS A 328 41.90 23.24 30.99
CA LYS A 328 42.39 21.87 31.16
C LYS A 328 42.02 21.09 29.92
N SER A 329 42.98 20.32 29.38
CA SER A 329 42.72 19.42 28.27
C SER A 329 41.71 18.35 28.70
N VAL A 330 40.87 17.93 27.75
CA VAL A 330 39.87 16.88 27.97
C VAL A 330 40.34 15.61 27.29
N LEU A 331 40.61 14.58 28.10
CA LEU A 331 41.00 13.25 27.65
C LEU A 331 39.86 12.61 26.85
N ALA A 332 40.06 12.37 25.56
CA ALA A 332 39.06 11.79 24.65
C ALA A 332 39.13 10.24 24.57
N HIS A 333 39.71 9.59 25.58
CA HIS A 333 40.01 8.16 25.54
C HIS A 333 38.95 7.25 26.22
N HIS A 334 37.96 7.82 26.91
CA HIS A 334 36.90 7.08 27.60
C HIS A 334 35.59 7.03 26.79
N GLY A 335 34.50 6.53 27.39
CA GLY A 335 33.18 6.49 26.76
C GLY A 335 32.76 7.88 26.24
N ILE A 336 32.00 7.90 25.14
CA ILE A 336 31.64 9.13 24.43
C ILE A 336 30.89 10.12 25.32
N GLU A 337 30.03 9.59 26.19
CA GLU A 337 29.26 10.35 27.17
C GLU A 337 30.16 11.03 28.21
N ASP A 338 31.21 10.34 28.65
CA ASP A 338 32.09 10.81 29.72
C ASP A 338 32.92 12.00 29.26
N TRP A 339 33.55 11.90 28.09
CA TRP A 339 34.38 12.98 27.60
C TRP A 339 33.53 14.17 27.11
N LEU A 340 32.34 13.95 26.53
CA LEU A 340 31.41 15.04 26.18
C LEU A 340 30.93 15.79 27.43
N SER A 341 30.64 15.08 28.52
CA SER A 341 30.28 15.69 29.81
C SER A 341 31.42 16.49 30.43
N ARG A 342 32.66 15.98 30.31
CA ARG A 342 33.88 16.70 30.74
C ARG A 342 34.15 17.92 29.87
N MET A 343 33.93 17.84 28.57
CA MET A 343 34.04 18.96 27.64
C MET A 343 33.04 20.05 28.01
N GLU A 344 31.77 19.72 28.24
CA GLU A 344 30.77 20.70 28.66
C GLU A 344 31.14 21.37 29.99
N SER A 345 31.63 20.59 30.95
CA SER A 345 32.09 21.11 32.25
C SER A 345 33.33 22.00 32.10
N GLY A 346 34.29 21.60 31.27
CA GLY A 346 35.51 22.34 30.96
C GLY A 346 35.24 23.66 30.24
N MET A 347 34.30 23.66 29.29
CA MET A 347 33.82 24.86 28.60
C MET A 347 33.23 25.85 29.61
N LYS A 348 32.26 25.42 30.43
CA LYS A 348 31.62 26.28 31.45
C LYS A 348 32.64 26.84 32.44
N ALA A 349 33.58 26.02 32.89
CA ALA A 349 34.64 26.45 33.82
C ALA A 349 35.59 27.48 33.17
N THR A 350 35.94 27.27 31.90
CA THR A 350 36.82 28.18 31.15
C THR A 350 36.13 29.53 30.92
N ILE A 351 34.89 29.54 30.46
CA ILE A 351 34.11 30.77 30.27
C ILE A 351 33.95 31.52 31.60
N LYS A 352 33.55 30.83 32.67
CA LYS A 352 33.42 31.44 34.01
C LYS A 352 34.73 32.08 34.48
N ARG A 353 35.87 31.41 34.25
CA ARG A 353 37.19 31.94 34.60
C ARG A 353 37.52 33.19 33.77
N LEU A 354 37.29 33.16 32.46
CA LEU A 354 37.54 34.31 31.59
C LEU A 354 36.69 35.51 32.01
N ILE A 355 35.39 35.32 32.28
CA ILE A 355 34.52 36.40 32.80
C ILE A 355 35.11 36.99 34.10
N LEU A 356 35.49 36.14 35.07
CA LEU A 356 36.07 36.63 36.33
C LEU A 356 37.40 37.37 36.13
N GLN A 357 38.23 36.95 35.18
CA GLN A 357 39.49 37.62 34.87
C GLN A 357 39.26 38.98 34.23
N GLU A 358 38.31 39.09 33.30
CA GLU A 358 37.99 40.35 32.65
C GLU A 358 37.30 41.33 33.61
N CYS A 359 36.40 40.86 34.50
CA CYS A 359 35.81 41.72 35.55
C CYS A 359 36.85 42.30 36.53
N GLN A 360 38.04 41.70 36.65
CA GLN A 360 39.12 42.17 37.54
C GLN A 360 40.07 43.17 36.87
N LYS A 361 39.94 43.40 35.56
CA LYS A 361 40.75 44.39 34.85
C LYS A 361 40.09 45.77 34.96
N GLU A 362 40.85 46.78 35.40
CA GLU A 362 40.37 48.17 35.50
C GLU A 362 40.16 48.85 34.13
N ASP A 363 40.80 48.34 33.08
CA ASP A 363 40.62 48.78 31.68
C ASP A 363 40.13 47.61 30.81
N LEU A 364 38.84 47.62 30.47
CA LEU A 364 38.24 46.71 29.48
C LEU A 364 38.73 47.10 28.07
N LYS A 365 39.90 46.60 27.67
CA LYS A 365 40.30 46.61 26.27
C LYS A 365 39.60 45.46 25.55
N MET A 366 38.85 45.79 24.51
CA MET A 366 38.24 44.85 23.58
C MET A 366 39.35 44.21 22.72
N ASP A 367 40.14 43.30 23.30
CA ASP A 367 41.09 42.49 22.53
C ASP A 367 40.37 41.32 21.87
N ASN A 368 40.68 41.06 20.60
CA ASN A 368 40.15 39.96 19.79
C ASN A 368 40.50 38.55 20.33
N GLU A 369 41.21 38.46 21.46
CA GLU A 369 41.61 37.19 22.08
C GLU A 369 40.55 36.63 23.04
N VAL A 370 39.52 37.42 23.39
CA VAL A 370 38.46 37.02 24.32
C VAL A 370 37.15 36.75 23.55
N PRO A 371 36.51 35.56 23.70
CA PRO A 371 35.26 35.26 23.01
C PRO A 371 34.16 36.28 23.30
N VAL A 372 33.35 36.63 22.28
CA VAL A 372 32.33 37.70 22.39
C VAL A 372 31.29 37.40 23.49
N GLN A 373 31.03 36.11 23.76
CA GLN A 373 30.15 35.69 24.84
C GLN A 373 30.65 36.08 26.24
N VAL A 374 31.97 36.16 26.44
CA VAL A 374 32.56 36.60 27.71
C VAL A 374 32.37 38.11 27.85
N ILE A 375 32.61 38.86 26.78
CA ILE A 375 32.46 40.32 26.74
C ILE A 375 31.01 40.74 27.01
N ASN A 376 30.03 40.07 26.41
CA ASN A 376 28.61 40.41 26.55
C ASN A 376 27.99 40.07 27.92
N ASN A 377 28.68 39.30 28.76
CA ASN A 377 28.20 38.86 30.09
C ASN A 377 28.99 39.47 31.26
N ILE A 378 29.91 40.40 30.96
CA ILE A 378 30.52 41.34 31.92
C ILE A 378 29.60 42.54 32.03
#